data_AF-A0A1Z9T8Q2-F1
#
_entry.id   AF-A0A1Z9T8Q2-F1
#
_cell.length_a   1.000
_cell.length_b   1.000
_cell.length_c   1.000
_cell.angle_alpha   90.00
_cell.angle_beta   90.00
_cell.angle_gamma   90.00
#
_symmetry.space_group_name_H-M   'P 1'
#
loop_
_entity.id
_entity.type
_entity.pdbx_description
1 polymer ?
#
loop_
_entity_poly.entity_id
_entity_poly.type
_entity_poly.pdbx_seq_one_letter_code
_entity_poly.pdbx_strand_id
1 'polypeptide(L)'
;MKKRKYKVKSNKDFLIFGFVFFFLCIWAIKDAWYPSDKVLKKHPREILYAFPVSGQISKVHVDEGDFVPENGLLMELSTAGLDRELESKKRAYAAEKKSSLVLSKAIANATENGATQSSIEEMRVRKKATDELMQQLQEEVNELRSDRESFQLTAEKKGHVESLFFGERIQVDAGETMLKMIPQDNFYLFNKSLAVFSFFAAIFFFVFHFFGN
;
A
#
# COMPACT_ATOMS: atom_id res chain seq x y z
N MET A 1 -31.83 -28.39 50.29
CA MET A 1 -31.97 -27.94 48.88
C MET A 1 -31.99 -29.15 47.94
N LYS A 2 -33.12 -29.45 47.28
CA LYS A 2 -33.17 -30.47 46.21
C LYS A 2 -32.41 -29.93 44.98
N LYS A 3 -31.31 -30.58 44.60
CA LYS A 3 -30.61 -30.28 43.34
C LYS A 3 -31.58 -30.55 42.18
N ARG A 4 -31.97 -29.52 41.44
CA ARG A 4 -32.75 -29.68 40.20
C ARG A 4 -31.89 -30.50 39.23
N LYS A 5 -32.28 -31.74 38.96
CA LYS A 5 -31.67 -32.56 37.90
C LYS A 5 -32.33 -32.16 36.59
N TYR A 6 -31.66 -31.31 35.81
CA TYR A 6 -32.05 -31.06 34.43
C TYR A 6 -31.75 -32.32 33.62
N LYS A 7 -32.79 -33.02 33.14
CA LYS A 7 -32.65 -34.10 32.17
C LYS A 7 -32.67 -33.47 30.78
N VAL A 8 -31.49 -33.29 30.19
CA VAL A 8 -31.37 -32.88 28.79
C VAL A 8 -31.54 -34.14 27.96
N LYS A 9 -32.73 -34.33 27.40
CA LYS A 9 -33.05 -35.49 26.56
C LYS A 9 -32.10 -35.52 25.37
N SER A 10 -31.35 -36.61 25.21
CA SER A 10 -30.49 -36.80 24.04
C SER A 10 -31.32 -36.69 22.76
N ASN A 11 -30.88 -35.82 21.85
CA ASN A 11 -31.54 -35.56 20.57
C ASN A 11 -30.51 -35.72 19.43
N LYS A 12 -30.98 -36.09 18.24
CA LYS A 12 -30.17 -36.18 17.01
C LYS A 12 -29.48 -34.86 16.68
N ASP A 13 -30.07 -33.74 17.09
CA ASP A 13 -29.50 -32.41 16.92
C ASP A 13 -28.10 -32.29 17.53
N PHE A 14 -27.85 -32.91 18.70
CA PHE A 14 -26.53 -32.91 19.32
C PHE A 14 -25.50 -33.68 18.48
N LEU A 15 -25.90 -34.78 17.84
CA LEU A 15 -25.02 -35.51 16.93
C LEU A 15 -24.66 -34.66 15.70
N ILE A 16 -25.67 -33.99 15.12
CA ILE A 16 -25.48 -33.10 13.96
C ILE A 16 -24.52 -31.96 14.32
N PHE A 17 -24.76 -31.26 15.44
CA PHE A 17 -23.88 -30.19 15.88
C PHE A 17 -22.46 -30.70 16.20
N GLY A 18 -22.33 -31.88 16.81
CA GLY A 18 -21.02 -32.50 17.04
C GLY A 18 -20.22 -32.68 15.75
N PHE A 19 -20.85 -33.21 14.69
CA PHE A 19 -20.20 -33.33 13.39
C PHE A 19 -19.90 -31.96 12.74
N VAL A 20 -20.82 -31.00 12.81
CA VAL A 20 -20.59 -29.65 12.27
C VAL A 20 -19.36 -29.01 12.91
N PHE A 21 -19.26 -29.02 14.25
CA PHE A 21 -18.11 -28.46 14.95
C PHE A 21 -16.83 -29.27 14.73
N PHE A 22 -16.93 -30.58 14.53
CA PHE A 22 -15.78 -31.41 14.16
C PHE A 22 -15.21 -31.02 12.78
N PHE A 23 -16.05 -30.88 11.76
CA PHE A 23 -15.60 -30.43 10.44
C PHE A 23 -15.12 -28.97 10.46
N LEU A 24 -15.78 -28.10 11.22
CA LEU A 24 -15.34 -26.71 11.42
C LEU A 24 -13.95 -26.65 12.09
N CYS A 25 -13.69 -27.52 13.07
CA CYS A 25 -12.39 -27.65 13.72
C CYS A 25 -11.30 -28.05 12.72
N ILE A 26 -11.54 -29.07 11.90
CA ILE A 26 -10.58 -29.51 10.87
C ILE A 26 -10.31 -28.38 9.87
N TRP A 27 -11.37 -27.69 9.42
CA TRP A 27 -11.25 -26.57 8.50
C TRP A 27 -10.43 -25.41 9.09
N ALA A 28 -10.69 -25.05 10.35
CA ALA A 28 -9.94 -24.01 11.05
C ALA A 28 -8.46 -24.40 11.27
N ILE A 29 -8.17 -25.67 11.59
CA ILE A 29 -6.79 -26.17 11.70
C ILE A 29 -6.05 -26.05 10.37
N LYS A 30 -6.70 -26.48 9.29
CA LYS A 30 -6.15 -26.39 7.93
C LYS A 30 -5.75 -24.95 7.63
N ASP A 31 -6.64 -23.99 7.78
CA ASP A 31 -6.34 -22.60 7.38
C ASP A 31 -5.38 -21.88 8.35
N ALA A 32 -5.33 -22.27 9.63
CA ALA A 32 -4.42 -21.65 10.60
C ALA A 32 -2.98 -22.18 10.55
N TRP A 33 -2.79 -23.51 10.56
CA TRP A 33 -1.45 -24.11 10.64
C TRP A 33 -0.88 -24.44 9.26
N TYR A 34 -1.74 -24.86 8.33
CA TYR A 34 -1.37 -25.32 6.99
C TYR A 34 -2.08 -24.50 5.89
N PRO A 35 -1.93 -23.17 5.91
CA PRO A 35 -2.62 -22.29 4.99
C PRO A 35 -2.28 -22.65 3.54
N SER A 36 -3.32 -22.71 2.70
CA SER A 36 -3.12 -22.85 1.25
C SER A 36 -2.50 -21.58 0.64
N ASP A 37 -1.97 -21.67 -0.57
CA ASP A 37 -1.42 -20.51 -1.30
C ASP A 37 -2.42 -19.37 -1.44
N LYS A 38 -3.71 -19.69 -1.59
CA LYS A 38 -4.78 -18.68 -1.64
C LYS A 38 -4.89 -17.91 -0.32
N VAL A 39 -4.74 -18.60 0.80
CA VAL A 39 -4.76 -17.99 2.13
C VAL A 39 -3.49 -17.16 2.36
N LEU A 40 -2.31 -17.69 2.01
CA LEU A 40 -1.04 -16.97 2.13
C LEU A 40 -0.99 -15.70 1.29
N LYS A 41 -1.57 -15.71 0.08
CA LYS A 41 -1.68 -14.49 -0.75
C LYS A 41 -2.54 -13.41 -0.10
N LYS A 42 -3.61 -13.80 0.61
CA LYS A 42 -4.52 -12.84 1.28
C LYS A 42 -3.98 -12.39 2.64
N HIS A 43 -3.42 -13.33 3.38
CA HIS A 43 -2.92 -13.22 4.75
C HIS A 43 -1.44 -13.66 4.77
N PRO A 44 -0.53 -12.86 4.19
CA PRO A 44 0.89 -13.19 4.20
C PRO A 44 1.41 -13.22 5.64
N ARG A 45 2.36 -14.11 5.92
CA ARG A 45 3.01 -14.18 7.23
C ARG A 45 4.15 -13.18 7.35
N GLU A 46 4.72 -12.79 6.22
CA GLU A 46 5.91 -11.97 6.08
C GLU A 46 5.74 -11.16 4.80
N ILE A 47 6.18 -9.90 4.83
CA ILE A 47 6.22 -9.02 3.68
C ILE A 47 7.64 -8.51 3.54
N LEU A 48 8.21 -8.69 2.35
CA LEU A 48 9.54 -8.20 1.99
C LEU A 48 9.35 -6.89 1.24
N TYR A 49 10.05 -5.86 1.69
CA TYR A 49 9.99 -4.54 1.06
C TYR A 49 11.28 -4.28 0.30
N ALA A 50 11.15 -3.77 -0.92
CA ALA A 50 12.25 -3.45 -1.82
C ALA A 50 11.91 -2.18 -2.60
N PHE A 51 12.93 -1.39 -2.96
CA PHE A 51 12.75 -0.26 -3.85
C PHE A 51 12.62 -0.73 -5.31
N PRO A 52 11.75 -0.12 -6.13
CA PRO A 52 11.66 -0.40 -7.55
C PRO A 52 12.81 0.20 -8.35
N VAL A 53 13.56 1.14 -7.78
CA VAL A 53 14.66 1.86 -8.40
C VAL A 53 15.93 1.76 -7.55
N SER A 54 17.09 1.75 -8.20
CA SER A 54 18.38 1.80 -7.50
C SER A 54 18.65 3.21 -6.96
N GLY A 55 19.33 3.31 -5.82
CA GLY A 55 19.68 4.60 -5.24
C GLY A 55 20.44 4.49 -3.93
N GLN A 56 20.85 5.63 -3.39
CA GLN A 56 21.44 5.69 -2.06
C GLN A 56 20.35 5.91 -1.02
N ILE A 57 20.34 5.13 0.07
CA ILE A 57 19.43 5.35 1.19
C ILE A 57 19.78 6.68 1.86
N SER A 58 18.84 7.61 1.84
CA SER A 58 18.96 8.90 2.53
C SER A 58 18.68 8.75 4.01
N LYS A 59 17.56 8.10 4.33
CA LYS A 59 17.06 7.99 5.69
C LYS A 59 16.27 6.71 5.92
N VAL A 60 16.45 6.14 7.11
CA VAL A 60 15.63 5.04 7.62
C VAL A 60 14.73 5.60 8.73
N HIS A 61 13.43 5.32 8.66
CA HIS A 61 12.43 5.89 9.59
C HIS A 61 11.94 4.89 10.65
N VAL A 62 12.44 3.65 10.61
CA VAL A 62 11.98 2.55 11.46
C VAL A 62 13.18 1.74 11.98
N ASP A 63 13.06 1.23 13.20
CA ASP A 63 14.00 0.29 13.80
C ASP A 63 13.42 -1.13 13.88
N GLU A 64 14.27 -2.12 14.15
CA GLU A 64 13.82 -3.50 14.35
C GLU A 64 12.89 -3.60 15.57
N GLY A 65 11.74 -4.27 15.39
CA GLY A 65 10.69 -4.41 16.39
C GLY A 65 9.63 -3.30 16.37
N ASP A 66 9.86 -2.20 15.64
CA ASP A 66 8.91 -1.09 15.57
C ASP A 66 7.58 -1.50 14.93
N PHE A 67 6.50 -0.91 15.43
CA PHE A 67 5.19 -1.01 14.82
C PHE A 67 5.04 0.07 13.74
N VAL A 68 4.67 -0.36 12.54
CA VAL A 68 4.44 0.53 11.39
C VAL A 68 2.97 0.49 10.99
N PRO A 69 2.29 1.64 10.85
CA PRO A 69 0.93 1.70 10.34
C PRO A 69 0.88 1.44 8.83
N GLU A 70 -0.32 1.18 8.31
CA GLU A 70 -0.55 1.10 6.87
C GLU A 70 -0.21 2.44 6.20
N ASN A 71 0.48 2.37 5.06
CA ASN A 71 1.12 3.48 4.36
C ASN A 71 2.16 4.25 5.19
N GLY A 72 2.65 3.68 6.29
CA GLY A 72 3.74 4.23 7.08
C GLY A 72 5.03 4.28 6.26
N LEU A 73 5.78 5.38 6.39
CA LEU A 73 7.06 5.55 5.72
C LEU A 73 8.13 4.69 6.40
N LEU A 74 8.79 3.85 5.61
CA LEU A 74 9.82 2.92 6.07
C LEU A 74 11.20 3.52 5.83
N MET A 75 11.50 3.85 4.57
CA MET A 75 12.82 4.29 4.12
C MET A 75 12.69 5.26 2.95
N GLU A 76 13.69 6.10 2.76
CA GLU A 76 13.77 7.05 1.63
C GLU A 76 15.12 6.95 0.94
N LEU A 77 15.10 6.92 -0.39
CA LEU A 77 16.28 7.12 -1.22
C LEU A 77 16.60 8.61 -1.35
N SER A 78 17.85 8.91 -1.68
CA SER A 78 18.33 10.27 -1.92
C SER A 78 17.69 10.85 -3.18
N THR A 79 16.89 11.90 -3.01
CA THR A 79 16.22 12.63 -4.09
C THR A 79 17.02 13.81 -4.61
N ALA A 80 18.25 14.04 -4.13
CA ALA A 80 18.99 15.27 -4.40
C ALA A 80 19.20 15.56 -5.90
N GLY A 81 19.39 14.52 -6.73
CA GLY A 81 19.47 14.66 -8.18
C GLY A 81 18.12 15.03 -8.80
N LEU A 82 17.08 14.29 -8.44
CA LEU A 82 15.71 14.47 -8.92
C LEU A 82 15.14 15.83 -8.52
N ASP A 83 15.40 16.30 -7.29
CA ASP A 83 14.96 17.61 -6.81
C ASP A 83 15.61 18.75 -7.60
N ARG A 84 16.90 18.62 -7.97
CA ARG A 84 17.57 19.61 -8.82
C ARG A 84 16.96 19.66 -10.21
N GLU A 85 16.68 18.50 -10.79
CA GLU A 85 16.05 18.40 -12.11
C GLU A 85 14.64 19.01 -12.10
N LEU A 86 13.83 18.62 -11.11
CA LEU A 86 12.47 19.10 -10.91
C LEU A 86 12.43 20.62 -10.72
N GLU A 87 13.36 21.19 -9.94
CA GLU A 87 13.47 22.65 -9.80
C GLU A 87 13.90 23.34 -11.11
N SER A 88 14.80 22.74 -11.88
CA SER A 88 15.18 23.28 -13.19
C SER A 88 14.00 23.32 -14.18
N LYS A 89 13.20 22.24 -14.23
CA LYS A 89 12.02 22.13 -15.09
C LYS A 89 10.90 23.06 -14.66
N LYS A 90 10.65 23.21 -13.35
CA LYS A 90 9.73 24.23 -12.83
C LYS A 90 10.11 25.65 -13.23
N ARG A 91 11.41 25.97 -13.21
CA ARG A 91 11.90 27.30 -13.65
C ARG A 91 11.68 27.52 -15.13
N ALA A 92 11.96 26.52 -15.96
CA ALA A 92 11.68 26.55 -17.40
C ALA A 92 10.18 26.76 -17.66
N TYR A 93 9.32 25.97 -17.00
CA TYR A 93 7.86 26.13 -17.09
C TYR A 93 7.40 27.54 -16.70
N ALA A 94 7.93 28.09 -15.60
CA ALA A 94 7.58 29.43 -15.14
C ALA A 94 8.03 30.52 -16.14
N ALA A 95 9.19 30.35 -16.79
CA ALA A 95 9.68 31.24 -17.82
C ALA A 95 8.77 31.21 -19.07
N GLU A 96 8.39 30.01 -19.53
CA GLU A 96 7.49 29.86 -20.68
C GLU A 96 6.08 30.35 -20.40
N LYS A 97 5.55 30.11 -19.20
CA LYS A 97 4.27 30.67 -18.75
C LYS A 97 4.27 32.20 -18.80
N LYS A 98 5.39 32.83 -18.38
CA LYS A 98 5.56 34.28 -18.48
C LYS A 98 5.64 34.74 -19.94
N SER A 99 6.37 34.01 -20.79
CA SER A 99 6.47 34.27 -22.24
C SER A 99 5.10 34.23 -22.91
N SER A 100 4.30 33.19 -22.67
CA SER A 100 2.93 33.06 -23.19
C SER A 100 2.02 34.21 -22.72
N LEU A 101 2.13 34.64 -21.46
CA LEU A 101 1.37 35.78 -20.93
C LEU A 101 1.79 37.12 -21.59
N VAL A 102 3.08 37.29 -21.90
CA VAL A 102 3.56 38.49 -22.61
C VAL A 102 3.03 38.48 -24.04
N LEU A 103 3.08 37.33 -24.73
CA LEU A 103 2.53 37.18 -26.08
C LEU A 103 1.02 37.41 -26.12
N SER A 104 0.26 36.92 -25.14
CA SER A 104 -1.19 37.15 -25.09
C SER A 104 -1.53 38.64 -24.94
N LYS A 105 -0.81 39.36 -24.07
CA LYS A 105 -0.94 40.82 -23.93
C LYS A 105 -0.49 41.57 -25.18
N ALA A 106 0.59 41.14 -25.82
CA ALA A 106 1.07 41.73 -27.06
C ALA A 106 0.06 41.57 -28.21
N ILE A 107 -0.57 40.39 -28.33
CA ILE A 107 -1.63 40.14 -29.30
C ILE A 107 -2.85 41.03 -29.03
N ALA A 108 -3.27 41.16 -27.77
CA ALA A 108 -4.39 42.03 -27.40
C ALA A 108 -4.11 43.49 -27.78
N ASN A 109 -2.95 44.02 -27.38
CA ASN A 109 -2.53 45.38 -27.71
C ASN A 109 -2.37 45.60 -29.22
N ALA A 110 -1.84 44.62 -29.96
CA ALA A 110 -1.69 44.73 -31.41
C ALA A 110 -3.05 44.73 -32.14
N THR A 111 -4.02 43.99 -31.60
CA THR A 111 -5.40 43.98 -32.12
C THR A 111 -6.08 45.33 -31.87
N GLU A 112 -5.93 45.89 -30.67
CA GLU A 112 -6.50 47.21 -30.31
C GLU A 112 -5.88 48.36 -31.10
N ASN A 113 -4.56 48.33 -31.33
CA ASN A 113 -3.84 49.38 -32.06
C ASN A 113 -3.88 49.23 -33.59
N GLY A 114 -4.64 48.27 -34.13
CA GLY A 114 -4.83 48.11 -35.58
C GLY A 114 -3.60 47.60 -36.34
N ALA A 115 -2.79 46.73 -35.74
CA ALA A 115 -1.65 46.11 -36.41
C ALA A 115 -2.09 45.24 -37.61
N THR A 116 -1.18 45.00 -38.55
CA THR A 116 -1.46 44.16 -39.73
C THR A 116 -1.83 42.73 -39.34
N GLN A 117 -2.76 42.11 -40.08
CA GLN A 117 -3.20 40.73 -39.84
C GLN A 117 -2.04 39.72 -39.86
N SER A 118 -1.07 39.90 -40.76
CA SER A 118 0.13 39.04 -40.84
C SER A 118 0.92 39.03 -39.53
N SER A 119 1.16 40.21 -38.94
CA SER A 119 1.90 40.34 -37.67
C SER A 119 1.14 39.71 -36.49
N ILE A 120 -0.19 39.87 -36.45
CA ILE A 120 -1.03 39.25 -35.42
C ILE A 120 -0.98 37.73 -35.52
N GLU A 121 -1.00 37.19 -36.75
CA GLU A 121 -0.95 35.74 -36.97
C GLU A 121 0.42 35.15 -36.63
N GLU A 122 1.51 35.84 -36.96
CA GLU A 122 2.86 35.43 -36.52
C GLU A 122 2.97 35.35 -34.99
N MET A 123 2.42 36.35 -34.27
CA MET A 123 2.38 36.33 -32.81
C MET A 123 1.52 35.18 -32.26
N ARG A 124 0.40 34.84 -32.91
CA ARG A 124 -0.44 33.70 -32.54
C ARG A 124 0.26 32.37 -32.75
N VAL A 125 0.96 32.19 -33.87
CA VAL A 125 1.77 30.99 -34.14
C VAL A 125 2.86 30.85 -33.08
N ARG A 126 3.56 31.93 -32.75
CA ARG A 126 4.57 31.93 -31.69
C ARG A 126 3.97 31.61 -30.32
N LYS A 127 2.80 32.16 -30.00
CA LYS A 127 2.08 31.85 -28.76
C LYS A 127 1.71 30.36 -28.71
N LYS A 128 1.18 29.81 -29.80
CA LYS A 128 0.84 28.38 -29.89
C LYS A 128 2.04 27.49 -29.62
N ALA A 129 3.18 27.76 -30.26
CA ALA A 129 4.42 27.03 -30.00
C ALA A 129 4.90 27.15 -28.54
N THR A 130 4.72 28.34 -27.95
CA THR A 130 5.04 28.60 -26.53
C THR A 130 4.12 27.81 -25.60
N ASP A 131 2.82 27.74 -25.91
CA ASP A 131 1.84 26.98 -25.14
C ASP A 131 2.08 25.47 -25.23
N GLU A 132 2.46 24.96 -26.40
CA GLU A 132 2.85 23.56 -26.61
C GLU A 132 4.10 23.19 -25.78
N LEU A 133 5.13 24.04 -25.81
CA LEU A 133 6.33 23.85 -24.99
C LEU A 133 6.02 23.91 -23.48
N MET A 134 5.16 24.84 -23.07
CA MET A 134 4.69 24.94 -21.68
C MET A 134 3.95 23.67 -21.25
N GLN A 135 3.14 23.08 -22.14
CA GLN A 135 2.44 21.82 -21.87
C GLN A 135 3.42 20.65 -21.70
N GLN A 136 4.40 20.53 -22.59
CA GLN A 136 5.45 19.51 -22.49
C GLN A 136 6.22 19.62 -21.16
N LEU A 137 6.63 20.84 -20.77
CA LEU A 137 7.31 21.06 -19.49
C LEU A 137 6.43 20.72 -18.28
N GLN A 138 5.11 20.93 -18.38
CA GLN A 138 4.18 20.55 -17.33
C GLN A 138 4.05 19.03 -17.20
N GLU A 139 4.04 18.31 -18.32
CA GLU A 139 4.02 16.84 -18.35
C GLU A 139 5.31 16.28 -17.73
N GLU A 140 6.48 16.77 -18.12
CA GLU A 140 7.77 16.38 -17.52
C GLU A 140 7.83 16.64 -16.00
N VAL A 141 7.30 17.78 -15.53
CA VAL A 141 7.23 18.07 -14.08
C VAL A 141 6.31 17.10 -13.36
N ASN A 142 5.24 16.64 -13.99
CA ASN A 142 4.32 15.67 -13.39
C ASN A 142 4.95 14.28 -13.35
N GLU A 143 5.67 13.87 -14.39
CA GLU A 143 6.43 12.62 -14.43
C GLU A 143 7.48 12.59 -13.31
N LEU A 144 8.31 13.63 -13.19
CA LEU A 144 9.33 13.71 -12.13
C LEU A 144 8.72 13.69 -10.71
N ARG A 145 7.49 14.20 -10.54
CA ARG A 145 6.78 14.09 -9.26
C ARG A 145 6.32 12.67 -8.97
N SER A 146 5.83 11.96 -9.99
CA SER A 146 5.47 10.55 -9.87
C SER A 146 6.70 9.70 -9.57
N ASP A 147 7.82 9.98 -10.24
CA ASP A 147 9.09 9.27 -10.01
C ASP A 147 9.56 9.46 -8.58
N ARG A 148 9.37 10.65 -7.99
CA ARG A 148 9.74 10.91 -6.59
C ARG A 148 9.04 9.98 -5.61
N GLU A 149 7.81 9.55 -5.89
CA GLU A 149 7.10 8.59 -5.02
C GLU A 149 7.80 7.22 -5.00
N SER A 150 8.44 6.82 -6.11
CA SER A 150 9.21 5.57 -6.19
C SER A 150 10.49 5.56 -5.33
N PHE A 151 10.92 6.74 -4.86
CA PHE A 151 12.06 6.90 -3.94
C PHE A 151 11.64 6.76 -2.47
N GLN A 152 10.36 6.58 -2.20
CA GLN A 152 9.82 6.34 -0.86
C GLN A 152 9.33 4.91 -0.74
N LEU A 153 9.78 4.21 0.29
CA LEU A 153 9.31 2.87 0.62
C LEU A 153 8.26 2.98 1.72
N THR A 154 7.03 2.59 1.42
CA THR A 154 5.91 2.65 2.37
C THR A 154 5.35 1.26 2.66
N ALA A 155 4.79 1.10 3.85
CA ALA A 155 4.25 -0.16 4.30
C ALA A 155 2.86 -0.42 3.70
N GLU A 156 2.74 -1.42 2.81
CA GLU A 156 1.44 -1.86 2.26
C GLU A 156 0.42 -2.31 3.32
N LYS A 157 0.88 -2.81 4.47
CA LYS A 157 0.03 -3.26 5.58
C LYS A 157 0.63 -2.81 6.90
N LYS A 158 -0.19 -2.69 7.93
CA LYS A 158 0.32 -2.50 9.30
C LYS A 158 1.02 -3.75 9.81
N GLY A 159 2.08 -3.59 10.60
CA GLY A 159 2.87 -4.71 11.09
C GLY A 159 4.03 -4.30 11.99
N HIS A 160 4.87 -5.28 12.31
CA HIS A 160 6.11 -5.07 13.04
C HIS A 160 7.31 -5.35 12.14
N VAL A 161 8.34 -4.51 12.22
CA VAL A 161 9.62 -4.75 11.55
C VAL A 161 10.30 -5.94 12.22
N GLU A 162 10.59 -6.99 11.46
CA GLU A 162 11.30 -8.17 11.97
C GLU A 162 12.81 -8.03 11.78
N SER A 163 13.24 -7.54 10.62
CA SER A 163 14.65 -7.41 10.29
C SER A 163 14.89 -6.26 9.33
N LEU A 164 15.97 -5.51 9.57
CA LEU A 164 16.42 -4.43 8.71
C LEU A 164 17.78 -4.80 8.11
N PHE A 165 17.84 -4.91 6.78
CA PHE A 165 19.06 -5.40 6.11
C PHE A 165 20.05 -4.29 5.79
N PHE A 166 19.58 -3.05 5.60
CA PHE A 166 20.40 -1.92 5.17
C PHE A 166 20.16 -0.68 6.02
N GLY A 167 21.25 0.00 6.38
CA GLY A 167 21.23 1.29 7.06
C GLY A 167 21.32 2.48 6.10
N GLU A 168 21.46 3.68 6.69
CA GLU A 168 21.58 4.94 5.94
C GLU A 168 22.88 5.03 5.12
N ARG A 169 22.84 5.83 4.05
CA ARG A 169 23.96 6.17 3.16
C ARG A 169 24.53 5.00 2.36
N ILE A 170 23.87 3.86 2.35
CA ILE A 170 24.25 2.69 1.56
C ILE A 170 23.62 2.80 0.16
N GLN A 171 24.37 2.40 -0.86
CA GLN A 171 23.87 2.25 -2.22
C GLN A 171 23.18 0.89 -2.36
N VAL A 172 21.96 0.88 -2.88
CA VAL A 172 21.15 -0.33 -3.07
C VAL A 172 20.64 -0.44 -4.50
N ASP A 173 20.46 -1.68 -4.95
CA ASP A 173 19.93 -1.97 -6.28
C ASP A 173 18.41 -2.16 -6.28
N ALA A 174 17.79 -1.90 -7.43
CA ALA A 174 16.36 -2.14 -7.62
C ALA A 174 16.00 -3.61 -7.33
N GLY A 175 14.95 -3.81 -6.54
CA GLY A 175 14.46 -5.13 -6.14
C GLY A 175 15.23 -5.79 -5.00
N GLU A 176 16.30 -5.15 -4.50
CA GLU A 176 17.01 -5.65 -3.32
C GLU A 176 16.14 -5.51 -2.06
N THR A 177 16.12 -6.55 -1.22
CA THR A 177 15.24 -6.59 -0.05
C THR A 177 15.80 -5.70 1.06
N MET A 178 15.07 -4.63 1.38
CA MET A 178 15.49 -3.62 2.35
C MET A 178 15.18 -4.04 3.78
N LEU A 179 13.96 -4.54 4.00
CA LEU A 179 13.51 -5.00 5.30
C LEU A 179 12.44 -6.09 5.17
N LYS A 180 12.29 -6.82 6.26
CA LYS A 180 11.27 -7.84 6.45
C LYS A 180 10.30 -7.38 7.53
N MET A 181 9.01 -7.44 7.23
CA MET A 181 7.95 -7.06 8.16
C MET A 181 6.97 -8.21 8.38
N ILE A 182 6.57 -8.41 9.62
CA ILE A 182 5.48 -9.33 9.98
C ILE A 182 4.19 -8.50 10.06
N PRO A 183 3.23 -8.69 9.14
CA PRO A 183 1.98 -7.97 9.16
C PRO A 183 1.17 -8.34 10.40
N GLN A 184 0.51 -7.35 11.00
CA GLN A 184 -0.38 -7.57 12.13
C GLN A 184 -1.74 -8.06 11.59
N ASP A 185 -1.86 -9.38 11.45
CA ASP A 185 -3.06 -10.04 10.96
C ASP A 185 -3.70 -10.94 12.03
N ASN A 186 -4.99 -10.71 12.29
CA ASN A 186 -5.76 -11.48 13.26
C ASN A 186 -6.25 -12.82 12.69
N PHE A 187 -6.17 -13.05 11.37
CA PHE A 187 -6.70 -14.24 10.71
C PHE A 187 -6.20 -15.54 11.34
N TYR A 188 -4.89 -15.66 11.53
CA TYR A 188 -4.29 -16.87 12.08
C TYR A 188 -4.66 -17.06 13.56
N LEU A 189 -4.61 -16.00 14.36
CA LEU A 189 -4.97 -16.07 15.78
C LEU A 189 -6.45 -16.44 15.97
N PHE A 190 -7.32 -15.87 15.13
CA PHE A 190 -8.75 -16.17 15.10
C PHE A 190 -9.00 -17.64 14.75
N ASN A 191 -8.41 -18.15 13.67
CA ASN A 191 -8.62 -19.54 13.26
C ASN A 191 -8.02 -20.55 14.25
N LYS A 192 -6.89 -20.22 14.91
CA LYS A 192 -6.36 -21.02 16.02
C LYS A 192 -7.36 -21.08 17.18
N SER A 193 -7.91 -19.94 17.57
CA SER A 193 -8.92 -19.85 18.63
C SER A 193 -10.21 -20.59 18.26
N LEU A 194 -10.65 -20.45 17.01
CA LEU A 194 -11.83 -21.12 16.47
C LEU A 194 -11.66 -22.64 16.47
N ALA A 195 -10.48 -23.15 16.12
CA ALA A 195 -10.17 -24.58 16.17
C ALA A 195 -10.30 -25.12 17.61
N VAL A 196 -9.70 -24.44 18.59
CA VAL A 196 -9.77 -24.83 20.00
C VAL A 196 -11.22 -24.81 20.51
N PHE A 197 -11.96 -23.74 20.21
CA PHE A 197 -13.37 -23.63 20.58
C PHE A 197 -14.21 -24.75 19.94
N SER A 198 -14.05 -24.97 18.64
CA SER A 198 -14.81 -25.97 17.89
C SER A 198 -14.52 -27.39 18.37
N PHE A 199 -13.27 -27.66 18.77
CA PHE A 199 -12.90 -28.94 19.37
C PHE A 199 -13.65 -29.21 20.67
N PHE A 200 -13.67 -28.25 21.60
CA PHE A 200 -14.41 -28.39 22.85
C PHE A 200 -15.92 -28.46 22.65
N ALA A 201 -16.46 -27.67 21.71
CA ALA A 201 -17.88 -27.73 21.34
C ALA A 201 -18.25 -29.11 20.77
N ALA A 202 -17.43 -29.67 19.87
CA ALA A 202 -17.65 -31.00 19.31
C ALA A 202 -17.66 -32.08 20.41
N ILE A 203 -16.68 -32.06 21.32
CA ILE A 203 -16.63 -32.98 22.47
C ILE A 203 -17.88 -32.83 23.33
N PHE A 204 -18.25 -31.60 23.68
CA PHE A 204 -19.44 -31.33 24.48
C PHE A 204 -20.70 -31.94 23.84
N PHE A 205 -20.90 -31.70 22.54
CA PHE A 205 -22.06 -32.23 21.83
C PHE A 205 -22.07 -33.75 21.71
N PHE A 206 -20.93 -34.39 21.45
CA PHE A 206 -20.84 -35.85 21.45
C PHE A 206 -21.09 -36.45 22.84
N VAL A 207 -20.53 -35.86 23.90
CA VAL A 207 -20.75 -36.32 25.28
C VAL A 207 -22.24 -36.23 25.64
N PHE A 208 -22.91 -35.12 25.35
CA PHE A 208 -24.35 -34.98 25.62
C PHE A 208 -25.22 -35.88 24.74
N HIS A 209 -24.79 -36.19 23.51
CA HIS A 209 -25.51 -37.13 22.67
C HIS A 209 -25.43 -38.57 23.21
N PHE A 210 -24.22 -39.04 23.56
CA PHE A 210 -23.99 -40.43 24.00
C PHE A 210 -24.29 -40.69 25.47
N PHE A 211 -24.11 -39.69 26.34
CA PHE A 211 -24.28 -39.83 27.80
C PHE A 211 -25.40 -38.95 28.38
N GLY A 212 -26.12 -38.19 27.55
CA GLY A 212 -27.30 -37.43 27.96
C GLY A 212 -28.50 -38.36 28.17
N ASN A 213 -29.14 -38.25 29.33
CA ASN A 213 -30.37 -38.99 29.70
C ASN A 213 -31.62 -38.45 29.02
#